data_AF-A0A558IE87-F1
#
_entry.id   AF-A0A558IE87-F1
#
_cell.length_a   1.000
_cell.length_b   1.000
_cell.length_c   1.000
_cell.angle_alpha   90.00
_cell.angle_beta   90.00
_cell.angle_gamma   90.00
#
_symmetry.space_group_name_H-M   'P 1'
#
loop_
_entity.id
_entity.type
_entity.pdbx_description
1 polymer ?
#
loop_
_entity_poly.entity_id
_entity_poly.type
_entity_poly.pdbx_seq_one_letter_code
_entity_poly.pdbx_strand_id
1 'polypeptide(L)'
;KAKRAVDGDIAIKRNRYIDLSAPNKKVNYALAAKHRALAGIKGYETDLTTLPAQEVIGHYRRLFNIEKSFRMSKSDLKARPIYARKQDSITAHLNIVIAALAVAHLMETRSGQSIKRL
;
A
#
# COMPACT_ATOMS: atom_id res chain seq x y z
N LYS A 1 15.02 -4.65 22.12
CA LYS A 1 14.19 -3.47 22.48
C LYS A 1 13.11 -3.80 23.52
N ALA A 2 12.23 -4.79 23.30
CA ALA A 2 11.21 -5.16 24.28
C ALA A 2 11.81 -5.67 25.62
N LYS A 3 12.82 -6.53 25.57
CA LYS A 3 13.57 -7.02 26.75
C LYS A 3 14.11 -5.86 27.62
N ARG A 4 14.92 -4.97 27.04
CA ARG A 4 15.41 -3.74 27.69
C ARG A 4 14.33 -2.84 28.31
N ALA A 5 13.10 -2.87 27.78
CA ALA A 5 11.99 -2.09 28.35
C ALA A 5 11.37 -2.78 29.57
N VAL A 6 11.34 -4.11 29.60
CA VAL A 6 10.88 -4.90 30.76
C VAL A 6 11.96 -4.93 31.85
N ASP A 7 13.22 -4.95 31.46
CA ASP A 7 14.39 -4.93 32.37
C ASP A 7 14.64 -3.55 33.00
N GLY A 8 13.89 -2.50 32.61
CA GLY A 8 13.97 -1.16 33.20
C GLY A 8 14.96 -0.19 32.53
N ASP A 9 15.78 -0.65 31.57
CA ASP A 9 16.76 0.19 30.86
C ASP A 9 16.14 1.28 29.97
N ILE A 10 14.88 1.10 29.56
CA ILE A 10 14.16 2.00 28.64
C ILE A 10 12.71 2.14 29.09
N ALA A 11 12.17 3.37 29.06
CA ALA A 11 10.75 3.61 29.33
C ALA A 11 9.83 2.72 28.46
N ILE A 12 8.85 2.08 29.11
CA ILE A 12 7.88 1.21 28.44
C ILE A 12 6.90 2.06 27.61
N LYS A 13 7.08 2.06 26.29
CA LYS A 13 6.11 2.56 25.31
C LYS A 13 5.24 1.43 24.79
N ARG A 14 4.07 1.75 24.20
CA ARG A 14 3.16 0.77 23.59
C ARG A 14 3.93 -0.04 22.54
N ASN A 15 4.14 -1.33 22.82
CA ASN A 15 4.97 -2.23 22.01
C ASN A 15 4.22 -3.55 21.85
N ARG A 16 4.03 -4.00 20.60
CA ARG A 16 3.29 -5.22 20.25
C ARG A 16 3.89 -6.49 20.88
N TYR A 17 5.17 -6.48 21.27
CA TYR A 17 5.86 -7.62 21.89
C TYR A 17 5.90 -7.57 23.43
N ILE A 18 5.24 -6.59 24.05
CA ILE A 18 5.08 -6.50 25.51
C ILE A 18 3.62 -6.79 25.82
N ASP A 19 3.38 -7.73 26.71
CA ASP A 19 2.04 -7.97 27.26
C ASP A 19 1.72 -6.86 28.27
N LEU A 20 0.93 -5.89 27.85
CA LEU A 20 0.52 -4.75 28.68
C LEU A 20 -0.63 -5.08 29.62
N SER A 21 -1.30 -6.22 29.44
CA SER A 21 -2.39 -6.71 30.30
C SER A 21 -1.90 -7.51 31.49
N ALA A 22 -0.69 -8.08 31.42
CA ALA A 22 -0.08 -8.81 32.52
C ALA A 22 0.42 -7.87 33.64
N PRO A 23 0.21 -8.22 34.93
CA PRO A 23 0.62 -7.39 36.08
C PRO A 23 2.11 -7.01 36.08
N ASN A 24 2.97 -7.89 35.55
CA ASN A 24 4.43 -7.70 35.49
C ASN A 24 4.96 -7.44 34.07
N LYS A 25 4.14 -6.86 33.17
CA LYS A 25 4.50 -6.42 31.81
C LYS A 25 5.60 -7.27 31.15
N LYS A 26 5.28 -8.52 30.81
CA LYS A 26 6.25 -9.50 30.32
C LYS A 26 6.49 -9.37 28.81
N VAL A 27 7.66 -9.80 28.35
CA VAL A 27 7.94 -9.94 26.91
C VAL A 27 7.21 -11.16 26.36
N ASN A 28 6.45 -10.98 25.28
CA ASN A 28 5.81 -12.08 24.56
C ASN A 28 6.80 -12.72 23.57
N TYR A 29 7.59 -13.68 24.07
CA TYR A 29 8.55 -14.41 23.25
C TYR A 29 7.90 -15.33 22.21
N ALA A 30 6.71 -15.86 22.48
CA ALA A 30 5.98 -16.71 21.53
C ALA A 30 5.59 -15.92 20.27
N LEU A 31 5.06 -14.70 20.43
CA LEU A 31 4.73 -13.82 19.30
C LEU A 31 5.99 -13.39 18.55
N ALA A 32 7.07 -13.08 19.27
CA ALA A 32 8.34 -12.72 18.65
C ALA A 32 8.94 -13.89 17.84
N ALA A 33 8.85 -15.12 18.34
CA ALA A 33 9.28 -16.32 17.62
C ALA A 33 8.43 -16.54 16.36
N LYS A 34 7.10 -16.43 16.46
CA LYS A 34 6.19 -16.52 15.30
C LYS A 34 6.52 -15.49 14.23
N HIS A 35 6.70 -14.22 14.61
CA HIS A 35 7.04 -13.17 13.66
C HIS A 35 8.45 -13.35 13.05
N ARG A 36 9.41 -13.88 13.80
CA ARG A 36 10.72 -14.25 13.25
C ARG A 36 10.60 -15.39 12.23
N ALA A 37 9.82 -16.42 12.53
CA ALA A 37 9.60 -17.53 11.61
C ALA A 37 8.92 -17.08 10.30
N LEU A 38 8.06 -16.06 10.38
CA LEU A 38 7.38 -15.47 9.21
C LEU A 38 8.17 -14.33 8.55
N ALA A 39 9.31 -13.94 9.11
CA ALA A 39 10.07 -12.81 8.58
C ALA A 39 10.61 -13.14 7.19
N GLY A 40 10.37 -12.26 6.22
CA GLY A 40 10.79 -12.46 4.83
C GLY A 40 9.83 -13.31 3.99
N ILE A 41 8.80 -13.91 4.59
CA ILE A 41 7.76 -14.63 3.85
C ILE A 41 6.71 -13.62 3.37
N LYS A 42 6.45 -13.61 2.05
CA LYS A 42 5.34 -12.86 1.44
C LYS A 42 4.28 -13.85 0.95
N GLY A 43 3.17 -13.92 1.66
CA GLY A 43 2.01 -14.71 1.26
C GLY A 43 1.17 -13.97 0.21
N TYR A 44 0.55 -14.74 -0.68
CA TYR A 44 -0.46 -14.27 -1.64
C TYR A 44 -1.68 -15.16 -1.46
N GLU A 45 -2.85 -14.54 -1.43
CA GLU A 45 -4.14 -15.20 -1.28
C GLU A 45 -4.97 -14.93 -2.53
N THR A 46 -5.59 -15.94 -3.09
CA THR A 46 -6.44 -15.79 -4.29
C THR A 46 -7.52 -16.86 -4.29
N ASP A 47 -8.68 -16.49 -4.83
CA ASP A 47 -9.80 -17.37 -5.18
C ASP A 47 -9.60 -18.07 -6.54
N LEU A 48 -8.61 -17.65 -7.34
CA LEU A 48 -8.27 -18.23 -8.64
C LEU A 48 -7.45 -19.51 -8.49
N THR A 49 -8.13 -20.61 -8.15
CA THR A 49 -7.51 -21.93 -7.92
C THR A 49 -6.97 -22.60 -9.19
N THR A 50 -7.45 -22.20 -10.36
CA THR A 50 -7.01 -22.73 -11.66
C THR A 50 -5.74 -22.08 -12.21
N LEU A 51 -5.33 -20.94 -11.63
CA LEU A 51 -4.20 -20.16 -12.14
C LEU A 51 -2.88 -20.63 -11.50
N PRO A 52 -1.78 -20.79 -12.28
CA PRO A 52 -0.48 -21.13 -11.72
C PRO A 52 0.00 -20.08 -10.72
N ALA A 53 0.65 -20.52 -9.63
CA ALA A 53 1.12 -19.63 -8.57
C ALA A 53 2.04 -18.50 -9.08
N GLN A 54 2.87 -18.75 -10.09
CA GLN A 54 3.73 -17.72 -10.68
C GLN A 54 2.94 -16.61 -11.38
N GLU A 55 1.83 -16.95 -12.03
CA GLU A 55 0.96 -15.96 -12.67
C GLU A 55 0.24 -15.11 -11.64
N VAL A 56 -0.28 -15.73 -10.57
CA VAL A 56 -0.86 -15.00 -9.42
C VAL A 56 0.14 -13.99 -8.86
N ILE A 57 1.38 -14.42 -8.59
CA ILE A 57 2.44 -13.52 -8.13
C ILE A 57 2.70 -12.40 -9.15
N GLY A 58 2.70 -12.72 -10.44
CA GLY A 58 2.83 -11.76 -11.54
C GLY A 58 1.72 -10.70 -11.54
N HIS A 59 0.46 -11.10 -11.36
CA HIS A 59 -0.67 -10.18 -11.27
C HIS A 59 -0.56 -9.26 -10.05
N TYR A 60 -0.27 -9.83 -8.88
CA TYR A 60 -0.05 -9.04 -7.66
C TYR A 60 1.12 -8.08 -7.80
N ARG A 61 2.20 -8.47 -8.50
CA ARG A 61 3.32 -7.56 -8.78
C ARG A 61 2.89 -6.38 -9.63
N ARG A 62 1.93 -6.51 -10.54
CA ARG A 62 1.41 -5.43 -11.39
C ARG A 62 0.47 -4.47 -10.66
N LEU A 63 0.04 -4.77 -9.43
CA LEU A 63 -0.79 -3.84 -8.64
C LEU A 63 -0.14 -2.47 -8.43
N PHE A 64 1.20 -2.39 -8.44
CA PHE A 64 1.90 -1.10 -8.38
C PHE A 64 1.56 -0.18 -9.56
N ASN A 65 1.12 -0.71 -10.71
CA ASN A 65 0.68 0.10 -11.84
C ASN A 65 -0.54 0.94 -11.45
N ILE A 66 -1.41 0.40 -10.60
CA ILE A 66 -2.57 1.12 -10.07
C ILE A 66 -2.10 2.30 -9.20
N GLU A 67 -1.11 2.07 -8.32
CA GLU A 67 -0.51 3.14 -7.52
C GLU A 67 0.17 4.21 -8.39
N LYS A 68 0.87 3.79 -9.45
CA LYS A 68 1.46 4.71 -10.44
C LYS A 68 0.38 5.59 -11.07
N SER A 69 -0.72 4.98 -11.52
CA SER A 69 -1.86 5.70 -12.10
C SER A 69 -2.52 6.67 -11.11
N PHE A 70 -2.69 6.27 -9.85
CA PHE A 70 -3.20 7.16 -8.80
C PHE A 70 -2.26 8.32 -8.51
N ARG A 71 -0.94 8.09 -8.54
CA ARG A 71 0.06 9.15 -8.38
C ARG A 71 -0.04 10.15 -9.52
N MET A 72 -0.03 9.67 -10.77
CA MET A 72 -0.17 10.49 -11.97
C MET A 72 -1.46 11.31 -11.98
N SER A 73 -2.58 10.66 -11.64
CA SER A 73 -3.87 11.33 -11.53
C SER A 73 -3.83 12.50 -10.54
N LYS A 74 -3.13 12.34 -9.40
CA LYS A 74 -3.02 13.38 -8.37
C LYS A 74 -2.05 14.51 -8.72
N SER A 75 -0.84 14.20 -9.20
CA SER A 75 0.19 15.22 -9.48
C SER A 75 0.02 15.88 -10.84
N ASP A 76 -0.08 15.07 -11.89
CA ASP A 76 0.01 15.53 -13.27
C ASP A 76 -1.36 15.99 -13.76
N LEU A 77 -2.42 15.24 -13.45
CA LEU A 77 -3.79 15.53 -13.87
C LEU A 77 -4.62 16.30 -12.83
N LYS A 78 -4.04 16.60 -11.65
CA LYS A 78 -4.67 17.37 -10.58
C LYS A 78 -6.09 16.88 -10.22
N ALA A 79 -6.25 15.58 -10.00
CA ALA A 79 -7.50 14.92 -9.58
C ALA A 79 -8.06 15.32 -8.20
N ARG A 80 -7.67 16.49 -7.69
CA ARG A 80 -8.06 17.01 -6.38
C ARG A 80 -8.99 18.20 -6.60
N PRO A 81 -10.32 17.99 -6.65
CA PRO A 81 -11.28 19.08 -6.84
C PRO A 81 -11.46 19.90 -5.54
N ILE A 82 -10.38 20.55 -5.08
CA ILE A 82 -10.32 21.27 -3.80
C ILE A 82 -11.31 22.44 -3.76
N TYR A 83 -11.53 23.07 -4.91
CA TYR A 83 -12.36 24.27 -5.04
C TYR A 83 -13.78 23.98 -5.58
N ALA A 84 -14.09 22.72 -5.94
CA ALA A 84 -15.43 22.35 -6.37
C ALA A 84 -16.30 22.05 -5.15
N ARG A 85 -17.50 22.67 -5.10
CA ARG A 85 -18.46 22.49 -4.00
C ARG A 85 -19.75 21.78 -4.43
N LYS A 86 -20.11 21.87 -5.71
CA LYS A 86 -21.27 21.20 -6.29
C LYS A 86 -20.90 19.79 -6.71
N GLN A 87 -21.77 18.81 -6.42
CA GLN A 87 -21.56 17.42 -6.80
C GLN A 87 -21.29 17.27 -8.29
N ASP A 88 -22.05 17.95 -9.14
CA ASP A 88 -21.89 17.88 -10.60
C ASP A 88 -20.52 18.37 -11.06
N SER A 89 -19.99 19.43 -10.44
CA SER A 89 -18.66 19.94 -10.74
C SER A 89 -17.56 18.98 -10.30
N ILE A 90 -17.73 18.29 -9.17
CA ILE A 90 -16.80 17.25 -8.69
C ILE A 90 -16.81 16.07 -9.66
N THR A 91 -18.00 15.58 -10.03
CA THR A 91 -18.17 14.47 -10.97
C THR A 91 -17.57 14.80 -12.33
N ALA A 92 -17.85 15.98 -12.88
CA ALA A 92 -17.30 16.42 -14.16
C ALA A 92 -15.76 16.46 -14.12
N HIS A 93 -15.17 17.04 -13.06
CA HIS A 93 -13.72 17.09 -12.90
C HIS A 93 -13.10 15.68 -12.86
N LEU A 94 -13.68 14.78 -12.06
CA LEU A 94 -13.20 13.40 -11.97
C LEU A 94 -13.32 12.65 -13.30
N ASN A 95 -14.41 12.84 -14.05
CA ASN A 95 -14.58 12.23 -15.37
C ASN A 95 -13.52 12.69 -16.37
N ILE A 96 -13.25 14.00 -16.41
CA ILE A 96 -12.20 14.57 -17.27
C ILE A 96 -10.84 13.99 -16.91
N VAL A 97 -10.53 13.91 -15.62
CA VAL A 97 -9.27 13.34 -15.12
C VAL A 97 -9.14 11.86 -15.49
N ILE A 98 -10.20 11.06 -15.34
CA ILE A 98 -10.17 9.63 -15.70
C ILE A 98 -9.97 9.47 -17.20
N ALA A 99 -10.66 10.25 -18.03
CA ALA A 99 -10.49 10.24 -19.47
C ALA A 99 -9.05 10.63 -19.87
N ALA A 100 -8.51 11.71 -19.28
CA ALA A 100 -7.14 12.14 -19.51
C ALA A 100 -6.13 11.07 -19.09
N LEU A 101 -6.36 10.38 -17.97
CA LEU A 101 -5.51 9.28 -17.51
C LEU A 101 -5.51 8.10 -18.50
N ALA A 102 -6.66 7.74 -19.06
CA ALA A 102 -6.77 6.68 -20.06
C ALA A 102 -5.99 7.03 -21.34
N VAL A 103 -6.14 8.27 -21.84
CA VAL A 103 -5.39 8.75 -23.01
C VAL A 103 -3.89 8.78 -22.72
N ALA A 104 -3.49 9.31 -21.57
CA ALA A 104 -2.10 9.40 -21.18
C ALA A 104 -1.45 8.01 -21.04
N HIS A 105 -2.18 7.04 -20.49
CA HIS A 105 -1.71 5.65 -20.42
C HIS A 105 -1.54 5.02 -21.81
N LEU A 106 -2.46 5.28 -22.75
CA LEU A 106 -2.32 4.83 -24.14
C LEU A 106 -1.07 5.42 -24.79
N MET A 107 -0.80 6.71 -24.58
CA MET A 107 0.38 7.38 -25.10
C MET A 107 1.68 6.84 -24.51
N GLU A 108 1.76 6.61 -23.19
CA GLU A 108 2.93 5.97 -22.58
C GLU A 108 3.16 4.56 -23.13
N THR A 109 2.10 3.78 -23.30
CA THR A 109 2.18 2.40 -23.78
C THR A 109 2.67 2.33 -25.23
N ARG A 110 2.24 3.27 -26.08
CA ARG A 110 2.67 3.33 -27.48
C ARG A 110 4.07 3.92 -27.67
N SER A 111 4.41 4.95 -26.90
CA SER A 111 5.68 5.67 -27.04
C SER A 111 6.82 5.06 -26.23
N GLY A 112 6.52 4.32 -25.17
CA GLY A 112 7.49 3.88 -24.17
C GLY A 112 8.05 5.02 -23.31
N GLN A 113 7.60 6.26 -23.50
CA GLN A 113 8.03 7.43 -22.75
C GLN A 113 7.04 7.77 -21.64
N SER A 114 7.53 8.40 -20.56
CA SER A 114 6.64 8.86 -19.50
C SER A 114 5.90 10.13 -19.91
N ILE A 115 4.72 10.37 -19.36
CA ILE A 115 3.92 11.59 -19.63
C ILE A 115 4.69 12.88 -19.37
N LYS A 116 5.62 12.88 -18.42
CA LYS A 116 6.47 14.04 -18.12
C LYS A 116 7.47 14.36 -19.25
N ARG A 117 7.73 13.41 -20.15
CA ARG A 117 8.64 13.53 -21.29
C ARG A 117 7.92 13.71 -22.63
N LEU A 118 6.64 13.36 -22.70
CA LEU A 118 5.75 13.70 -23.81
C LEU A 118 5.45 15.20 -23.80
#